data_AF-A0A9E5HLX4-F1
#
_entry.id   AF-A0A9E5HLX4-F1
#
_cell.length_a   1.000
_cell.length_b   1.000
_cell.length_c   1.000
_cell.angle_alpha   90.00
_cell.angle_beta   90.00
_cell.angle_gamma   90.00
#
_symmetry.space_group_name_H-M   'P 1'
#
loop_
_entity.id
_entity.type
_entity.pdbx_description
1 polymer ?
#
loop_
_entity_poly.entity_id
_entity_poly.type
_entity_poly.pdbx_seq_one_letter_code
_entity_poly.pdbx_strand_id
1 'polypeptide(L)' 'MKLREIDARSWLIKYVKAKHNLPNYDKELRFAKSVNYIDENADVTETGRLLFEFSHCPRQGGVNSGKHSWTLGGVQ' A
#
# COMPACT_ATOMS: atom_id res chain seq x y z
N MET A 1 -1.28 -14.88 14.83
CA MET A 1 -1.90 -14.98 13.49
C MET A 1 -0.75 -15.03 12.49
N LYS A 2 -0.44 -16.20 11.90
CA LYS A 2 0.64 -16.28 10.90
C LYS A 2 0.21 -15.38 9.74
N LEU A 3 1.01 -14.36 9.41
CA LEU A 3 0.91 -13.67 8.13
C LEU A 3 0.96 -14.79 7.08
N ARG A 4 -0.20 -15.16 6.53
CA ARG A 4 -0.23 -15.97 5.32
C ARG A 4 0.67 -15.23 4.35
N GLU A 5 1.57 -15.92 3.66
CA GLU A 5 2.56 -15.36 2.75
C GLU A 5 1.90 -14.42 1.73
N ILE A 6 1.70 -13.16 2.14
CA ILE A 6 1.20 -12.13 1.26
C ILE A 6 2.43 -11.68 0.51
N ASP A 7 2.55 -12.17 -0.72
CA ASP A 7 3.54 -11.73 -1.68
C ASP A 7 3.52 -10.20 -1.80
N ALA A 8 4.68 -9.57 -1.59
CA ALA A 8 4.82 -8.11 -1.56
C ALA A 8 4.37 -7.48 -2.87
N ARG A 9 4.67 -8.12 -4.00
CA ARG A 9 4.25 -7.67 -5.33
C ARG A 9 2.72 -7.68 -5.46
N SER A 10 2.08 -8.79 -5.12
CA SER A 10 0.62 -8.93 -5.15
C SER A 10 -0.07 -7.93 -4.23
N TRP A 11 0.52 -7.63 -3.08
CA TRP A 11 0.03 -6.60 -2.18
C TRP A 11 0.17 -5.21 -2.77
N LEU A 12 1.32 -4.86 -3.35
CA LEU A 12 1.57 -3.55 -3.97
C LEU A 12 0.59 -3.27 -5.11
N ILE A 13 0.31 -4.26 -5.95
CA ILE A 13 -0.66 -4.14 -7.05
C ILE A 13 -2.07 -3.88 -6.50
N LYS A 14 -2.49 -4.63 -5.47
CA LYS A 14 -3.78 -4.41 -4.79
C LYS A 14 -3.85 -3.06 -4.09
N TYR A 15 -2.75 -2.63 -3.48
CA TYR A 15 -2.63 -1.32 -2.82
C TYR A 15 -2.84 -0.19 -3.83
N VAL A 16 -2.13 -0.24 -4.96
CA VAL A 16 -2.25 0.75 -6.04
C VAL A 16 -3.65 0.75 -6.63
N LYS A 17 -4.25 -0.43 -6.87
CA LYS A 17 -5.64 -0.56 -7.30
C LYS A 17 -6.60 0.15 -6.35
N ALA A 18 -6.50 -0.14 -5.05
CA ALA A 18 -7.40 0.41 -4.05
C ALA A 18 -7.20 1.92 -3.85
N LYS A 19 -5.95 2.40 -3.88
CA LYS A 19 -5.63 3.83 -3.70
C LYS A 19 -6.02 4.70 -4.88
N HIS A 20 -5.87 4.19 -6.10
CA HIS A 20 -6.06 4.97 -7.33
C HIS A 20 -7.29 4.53 -8.14
N ASN A 21 -8.10 3.61 -7.60
CA ASN A 21 -9.31 3.06 -8.21
C ASN A 21 -9.10 2.62 -9.68
N LEU A 22 -8.02 1.89 -9.92
CA LEU A 22 -7.62 1.51 -11.27
C LEU A 22 -8.51 0.38 -11.81
N PRO A 23 -8.93 0.44 -13.09
CA PRO A 23 -9.96 -0.44 -13.62
C PRO A 23 -9.43 -1.83 -14.00
N ASN A 24 -8.11 -2.00 -14.21
CA ASN A 24 -7.52 -3.25 -14.64
C ASN A 24 -6.05 -3.41 -14.21
N TYR A 25 -5.58 -4.66 -14.27
CA TYR A 25 -4.24 -5.06 -13.84
C TYR A 25 -3.11 -4.37 -14.62
N ASP A 26 -3.26 -4.18 -15.94
CA ASP A 26 -2.26 -3.47 -16.75
C ASP A 26 -2.02 -2.04 -16.26
N LYS A 27 -3.09 -1.31 -15.92
CA LYS A 27 -2.95 0.05 -15.36
C LYS A 27 -2.37 0.02 -13.96
N GLU A 28 -2.74 -0.96 -13.14
CA GLU A 28 -2.18 -1.16 -11.80
C GLU A 28 -0.67 -1.39 -11.87
N LEU A 29 -0.23 -2.30 -12.72
CA LEU A 29 1.17 -2.63 -12.92
C LEU A 29 1.95 -1.44 -13.50
N ARG A 30 1.40 -0.78 -14.53
CA ARG A 30 2.03 0.41 -15.12
C ARG A 30 2.19 1.54 -14.11
N PHE A 31 1.20 1.75 -13.25
CA PHE A 31 1.28 2.75 -12.21
C PHE A 31 2.33 2.36 -11.15
N ALA A 32 2.32 1.10 -10.69
CA ALA A 32 3.32 0.59 -9.74
C ALA A 32 4.76 0.73 -10.27
N LYS A 33 4.96 0.54 -11.58
CA LYS A 33 6.24 0.83 -12.26
C LYS A 33 6.56 2.32 -12.29
N SER A 34 5.59 3.16 -12.64
CA SER A 34 5.75 4.62 -12.71
C SER A 34 6.13 5.26 -11.37
N VAL A 35 5.71 4.68 -10.23
CA VAL A 35 6.06 5.16 -8.88
C VAL A 35 7.22 4.38 -8.26
N ASN A 36 7.92 3.57 -9.05
CA ASN A 36 9.10 2.80 -8.65
C ASN A 36 8.81 1.85 -7.47
N TYR A 37 7.62 1.25 -7.37
CA TYR A 37 7.32 0.16 -6.43
C TYR A 37 7.68 -1.21 -7.02
N ILE A 38 7.57 -1.32 -8.34
CA ILE A 38 7.92 -2.49 -9.13
C ILE A 38 8.84 -2.00 -10.26
N ASP A 39 9.87 -2.76 -10.60
CA ASP A 39 10.80 -2.39 -11.67
C ASP A 39 10.30 -2.79 -13.07
N GLU A 40 11.14 -2.58 -14.08
CA GLU A 40 10.80 -2.95 -15.46
C GLU A 40 10.67 -4.47 -15.65
N ASN A 41 11.41 -5.28 -14.88
CA ASN A 41 11.38 -6.74 -14.88
C ASN A 41 10.21 -7.33 -14.07
N ALA A 42 9.39 -6.48 -13.46
CA ALA A 42 8.30 -6.83 -12.58
C ALA A 42 8.72 -7.40 -11.21
N ASP A 43 9.93 -7.07 -10.78
CA ASP A 43 10.46 -7.32 -9.45
C ASP A 43 10.12 -6.17 -8.49
N VAL A 44 10.01 -6.48 -7.18
CA VAL A 44 9.73 -5.46 -6.16
C VAL A 44 11.00 -4.65 -5.89
N THR A 45 10.90 -3.34 -6.01
CA THR A 45 12.01 -2.43 -5.71
C THR A 45 12.18 -2.24 -4.22
N GLU A 46 13.28 -1.62 -3.80
CA GLU A 46 13.48 -1.24 -2.39
C GLU A 46 12.34 -0.34 -1.87
N THR A 47 11.89 0.64 -2.67
CA THR A 47 10.76 1.51 -2.32
C THR A 47 9.47 0.71 -2.10
N GLY A 48 9.17 -0.23 -3.01
CA GLY A 48 8.00 -1.10 -2.89
C GLY A 48 8.07 -2.00 -1.67
N ARG A 49 9.27 -2.54 -1.38
CA ARG A 49 9.54 -3.35 -0.21
C ARG A 49 9.34 -2.56 1.09
N LEU A 50 9.90 -1.36 1.18
CA LEU A 50 9.73 -0.48 2.34
C LEU A 50 8.25 -0.16 2.57
N LEU A 51 7.50 0.19 1.52
CA LEU A 51 6.06 0.46 1.65
C LEU A 51 5.28 -0.76 2.15
N PHE A 52 5.61 -1.94 1.63
CA PHE A 52 5.06 -3.20 2.08
C PHE A 52 5.38 -3.46 3.56
N GLU A 53 6.64 -3.28 3.96
CA GLU A 53 7.10 -3.45 5.34
C GLU A 53 6.42 -2.44 6.27
N PHE A 54 6.34 -1.15 5.93
CA PHE A 54 5.62 -0.14 6.73
C PHE A 54 4.15 -0.49 6.95
N SER A 55 3.50 -1.08 5.95
CA SER A 55 2.08 -1.43 6.02
C SER A 55 1.81 -2.68 6.84
N HIS A 56 2.82 -3.56 6.98
CA HIS A 56 2.74 -4.80 7.75
C HIS A 56 3.57 -4.78 9.03
N CYS A 57 4.26 -3.66 9.30
CA CYS A 57 5.06 -3.50 10.50
C CYS A 57 4.10 -3.55 11.70
N PRO A 58 4.23 -4.54 12.59
CA PRO A 58 3.46 -4.54 13.82
C PRO A 58 3.89 -3.30 14.59
N ARG A 59 2.97 -2.34 14.77
CA ARG A 59 3.16 -1.24 15.73
C ARG A 59 3.49 -1.86 17.09
N GLN A 60 4.77 -1.97 17.44
CA GLN A 60 5.18 -1.96 18.84
C GLN A 60 5.01 -0.52 19.31
N GLY A 61 3.78 -0.21 19.69
CA GLY A 61 3.34 1.14 20.01
C GLY A 61 1.81 1.18 19.97
N GLY A 62 1.19 0.66 21.03
CA GLY A 62 -0.25 0.75 21.22
C GLY A 62 -0.70 2.21 21.21
N VAL A 63 -1.54 2.55 20.24
CA VAL A 63 -2.57 3.57 20.39
C VAL A 63 -3.74 3.14 19.52
N ASN A 64 -4.87 2.90 20.19
CA ASN A 64 -6.18 2.63 19.62
C ASN A 64 -6.43 3.53 18.41
N SER A 65 -6.36 2.99 17.20
CA SER A 65 -6.84 3.71 16.02
C SER A 65 -8.35 3.54 15.93
N GLY A 66 -9.06 4.19 16.87
CA GLY A 66 -10.45 4.54 16.66
C GLY A 66 -10.53 5.41 15.41
N LYS A 67 -11.29 4.93 14.42
CA LYS A 67 -11.99 5.70 13.37
C LYS A 67 -11.43 7.12 13.11
N HIS A 68 -10.48 7.26 12.18
CA HIS A 68 -10.18 8.56 11.59
C HIS A 68 -11.29 8.93 10.61
N SER A 69 -12.37 9.53 11.15
CA SER A 69 -13.28 10.39 10.40
C SER A 69 -12.61 11.76 10.24
N TRP A 70 -12.46 12.23 9.01
CA TRP A 70 -11.98 13.58 8.74
C TRP A 70 -13.15 14.56 8.93
N THR A 71 -13.32 15.09 10.14
CA THR A 71 -14.10 16.31 10.35
C THR A 71 -13.14 17.49 10.41
N LEU A 72 -13.08 18.25 9.31
CA LEU A 72 -12.58 19.62 9.31
C LEU A 72 -13.54 20.44 10.18
N GLY A 73 -13.14 20.70 11.42
CA GLY A 73 -13.85 21.61 12.32
C GLY A 73 -13.76 23.03 11.78
N GLY A 74 -14.84 23.48 11.15
CA GLY A 74 -15.06 24.86 10.80
C GLY A 74 -15.18 25.72 12.06
N VAL A 75 -14.48 26.84 12.02
CA VAL A 75 -14.67 27.99 12.91
C VAL A 75 -16.06 28.57 12.65
N GLN A 76 -16.88 28.66 13.69
CA GLN A 76 -17.96 29.64 13.83
C GLN A 76 -17.99 30.15 15.27
#